data_AF-A0A7V2SN71-F1
#
_entry.id   AF-A0A7V2SN71-F1
#
_cell.length_a   1.000
_cell.length_b   1.000
_cell.length_c   1.000
_cell.angle_alpha   90.00
_cell.angle_beta   90.00
_cell.angle_gamma   90.00
#
_symmetry.space_group_name_H-M   'P 1'
#
loop_
_entity.id
_entity.type
_entity.pdbx_description
1 polymer ?
#
loop_
_entity_poly.entity_id
_entity_poly.type
_entity_poly.pdbx_seq_one_letter_code
_entity_poly.pdbx_strand_id
1 'polypeptide(L)'
;AKAQLGFKGQANGFLPLMPEAHLKSAAQTCLKMVEDRANGKQFVRFTDKMPQNAFQLGLIALMFPNARIIHVKRHPLDTCISCFFQRFRVGHNYSYQLNWLGQYYRHYSMTMDHWRKVLPLPMLEVRYEDLVQEPETYSRKLIEFVELDWRDDCLNPQDADRSVMTASRWQVRQPIYKSSLNRWKRYEPYLDPLIESLGGWDWIDRQLKT
;
A
#
# COMPACT_ATOMS: atom_id res chain seq x y z
N ALA A 1 -4.38 24.96 -15.98
CA ALA A 1 -5.76 24.57 -16.34
C ALA A 1 -6.53 24.28 -15.05
N LYS A 2 -7.72 24.86 -14.87
CA LYS A 2 -8.56 24.61 -13.68
C LYS A 2 -9.03 23.16 -13.73
N ALA A 3 -8.43 22.29 -12.92
CA ALA A 3 -8.96 20.96 -12.71
C ALA A 3 -10.27 21.11 -11.92
N GLN A 4 -11.40 21.05 -12.61
CA GLN A 4 -12.67 20.79 -11.93
C GLN A 4 -12.53 19.42 -11.29
N LEU A 5 -12.53 19.38 -9.95
CA LEU A 5 -12.60 18.16 -9.17
C LEU A 5 -13.92 17.45 -9.51
N GLY A 6 -13.88 16.63 -10.56
CA GLY A 6 -15.01 15.87 -11.08
C GLY A 6 -15.36 14.67 -10.18
N PHE A 7 -15.57 14.91 -8.89
CA PHE A 7 -16.18 13.93 -8.01
C PHE A 7 -17.66 13.77 -8.41
N LYS A 8 -17.94 12.80 -9.29
CA LYS A 8 -19.32 12.38 -9.63
C LYS A 8 -19.90 11.37 -8.64
N GLY A 9 -19.28 11.20 -7.48
CA GLY A 9 -19.93 10.58 -6.32
C GLY A 9 -20.59 11.67 -5.51
N GLN A 10 -21.87 11.54 -5.16
CA GLN A 10 -22.48 12.38 -4.13
C GLN A 10 -21.72 12.14 -2.82
N ALA A 11 -20.67 12.94 -2.60
CA ALA A 11 -19.96 13.01 -1.34
C ALA A 11 -20.94 13.64 -0.34
N ASN A 12 -21.68 12.80 0.38
CA ASN A 12 -22.55 13.26 1.45
C ASN A 12 -21.69 14.02 2.49
N GLY A 13 -21.77 15.34 2.43
CA GLY A 13 -21.66 16.27 3.56
C GLY A 13 -20.28 16.68 4.08
N PHE A 14 -19.25 15.83 4.09
CA PHE A 14 -18.02 16.16 4.85
C PHE A 14 -16.86 16.76 4.04
N LEU A 15 -16.67 16.30 2.81
CA LEU A 15 -15.60 16.81 1.93
C LEU A 15 -15.85 18.22 1.33
N PRO A 16 -17.09 18.69 1.14
CA PRO A 16 -17.37 20.08 0.74
C PRO A 16 -16.95 21.13 1.78
N LEU A 17 -16.61 20.72 3.01
CA LEU A 17 -16.31 21.63 4.12
C LEU A 17 -14.83 22.03 4.23
N MET A 18 -13.92 21.39 3.49
CA MET A 18 -12.53 21.85 3.41
C MET A 18 -12.36 22.84 2.27
N PRO A 19 -12.04 24.12 2.54
CA PRO A 19 -11.76 25.08 1.49
C PRO A 19 -10.64 24.58 0.59
N GLU A 20 -10.78 24.75 -0.73
CA GLU A 20 -9.77 24.35 -1.72
C GLU A 20 -8.37 24.92 -1.38
N ALA A 21 -8.33 26.11 -0.77
CA ALA A 21 -7.10 26.74 -0.30
C ALA A 21 -6.36 25.90 0.75
N HIS A 22 -7.08 25.23 1.66
CA HIS A 22 -6.47 24.36 2.68
C HIS A 22 -5.88 23.10 2.06
N LEU A 23 -6.60 22.48 1.11
CA LEU A 23 -6.09 21.30 0.37
C LEU A 23 -4.82 21.65 -0.42
N LYS A 24 -4.82 22.81 -1.09
CA LYS A 24 -3.62 23.32 -1.80
C LYS A 24 -2.46 23.59 -0.85
N SER A 25 -2.70 24.25 0.28
CA SER A 25 -1.68 24.54 1.27
C SER A 25 -1.08 23.25 1.87
N ALA A 26 -1.93 22.26 2.18
CA ALA A 26 -1.48 20.95 2.63
C ALA A 26 -0.64 20.24 1.57
N ALA A 27 -1.08 20.24 0.30
CA ALA A 27 -0.36 19.61 -0.80
C ALA A 27 1.01 20.28 -1.02
N GLN A 28 1.07 21.61 -1.01
CA GLN A 28 2.30 22.38 -1.10
C GLN A 28 3.27 22.08 0.06
N THR A 29 2.75 21.93 1.27
CA THR A 29 3.55 21.55 2.44
C THR A 29 4.20 20.17 2.25
N CYS A 30 3.43 19.19 1.76
CA CYS A 30 3.97 17.86 1.43
C CYS A 30 5.02 17.92 0.31
N LEU A 31 4.77 18.70 -0.76
CA LEU A 31 5.73 18.84 -1.86
C LEU A 31 7.03 19.49 -1.41
N LYS A 32 6.95 20.53 -0.57
CA LYS A 32 8.13 21.15 0.04
C LYS A 32 8.95 20.14 0.85
N MET A 33 8.29 19.29 1.63
CA MET A 33 8.94 18.21 2.38
C MET A 33 9.63 17.17 1.48
N VAL A 34 9.15 16.97 0.25
CA VAL A 34 9.80 16.12 -0.75
C VAL A 34 11.01 16.82 -1.35
N GLU A 35 10.88 18.09 -1.72
CA GLU A 35 11.96 18.93 -2.24
C GLU A 35 13.13 19.05 -1.24
N ASP A 36 12.83 19.31 0.04
CA ASP A 36 13.82 19.37 1.12
C ASP A 36 14.58 18.04 1.25
N ARG A 37 13.88 16.91 1.13
CA ARG A 37 14.51 15.56 1.17
C ARG A 37 15.29 15.22 -0.09
N ALA A 38 14.87 15.74 -1.25
CA ALA A 38 15.60 15.58 -2.49
C ALA A 38 16.96 16.29 -2.45
N ASN A 39 17.09 17.34 -1.62
CA ASN A 39 18.34 18.06 -1.38
C ASN A 39 19.03 18.49 -2.69
N GLY A 40 18.25 19.12 -3.57
CA GLY A 40 18.71 19.61 -4.88
C GLY A 40 18.82 18.53 -5.98
N LYS A 41 18.61 17.24 -5.67
CA LYS A 41 18.54 16.20 -6.71
C LYS A 41 17.28 16.36 -7.55
N GLN A 42 17.44 16.31 -8.87
CA GLN A 42 16.31 16.30 -9.79
C GLN A 42 15.62 14.93 -9.79
N PHE A 43 14.29 14.93 -9.93
CA PHE A 43 13.48 13.72 -10.02
C PHE A 43 12.26 13.97 -10.91
N VAL A 44 11.80 12.94 -11.61
CA VAL A 44 10.58 12.98 -12.44
C VAL A 44 9.34 12.59 -11.63
N ARG A 45 9.51 11.64 -10.70
CA ARG A 45 8.48 11.13 -9.80
C ARG A 45 9.05 11.02 -8.39
N PHE A 46 8.20 11.19 -7.39
CA PHE A 46 8.49 10.78 -6.02
C PHE A 46 7.48 9.73 -5.59
N THR A 47 7.85 8.93 -4.59
CA THR A 47 6.99 7.88 -4.04
C THR A 47 6.79 8.09 -2.56
N ASP A 48 5.55 8.08 -2.10
CA ASP A 48 5.20 7.90 -0.69
C ASP A 48 4.74 6.46 -0.48
N LYS A 49 5.39 5.75 0.45
CA LYS A 49 5.07 4.35 0.75
C LYS A 49 4.82 4.17 2.25
N MET A 50 3.55 4.23 2.61
CA MET A 50 3.05 3.89 3.94
C MET A 50 1.78 3.03 3.81
N PRO A 51 1.73 1.78 4.35
CA PRO A 51 0.53 0.95 4.25
C PRO A 51 -0.75 1.62 4.77
N GLN A 52 -0.63 2.46 5.81
CA GLN A 52 -1.74 3.22 6.39
C GLN A 52 -2.35 4.25 5.42
N ASN A 53 -1.69 4.58 4.31
CA ASN A 53 -2.25 5.45 3.28
C ASN A 53 -3.55 4.89 2.70
N ALA A 54 -3.81 3.58 2.81
CA ALA A 54 -5.10 2.98 2.47
C ALA A 54 -6.29 3.70 3.14
N PHE A 55 -6.13 4.20 4.37
CA PHE A 55 -7.17 4.95 5.08
C PHE A 55 -7.20 6.45 4.73
N GLN A 56 -6.21 6.94 3.98
CA GLN A 56 -6.04 8.34 3.61
C GLN A 56 -6.21 8.59 2.10
N LEU A 57 -6.51 7.56 1.30
CA LEU A 57 -6.59 7.67 -0.17
C LEU A 57 -7.57 8.74 -0.65
N GLY A 58 -8.70 8.93 0.04
CA GLY A 58 -9.64 10.01 -0.26
C GLY A 58 -9.00 11.39 -0.17
N LEU A 59 -8.23 11.67 0.90
CA LEU A 59 -7.52 12.94 1.06
C LEU A 59 -6.37 13.07 0.04
N ILE A 60 -5.63 11.99 -0.20
CA ILE A 60 -4.55 11.96 -1.19
C ILE A 60 -5.09 12.30 -2.58
N ALA A 61 -6.24 11.77 -2.98
CA ALA A 61 -6.85 12.08 -4.29
C ALA A 61 -7.26 13.54 -4.44
N LEU A 62 -7.63 14.20 -3.36
CA LEU A 62 -7.98 15.62 -3.37
C LEU A 62 -6.74 16.52 -3.43
N MET A 63 -5.68 16.14 -2.71
CA MET A 63 -4.41 16.89 -2.67
C MET A 63 -3.58 16.68 -3.95
N PHE A 64 -3.61 15.47 -4.50
CA PHE A 64 -2.77 15.04 -5.62
C PHE A 64 -3.63 14.35 -6.69
N PRO A 65 -4.42 15.11 -7.48
CA PRO A 65 -5.34 14.54 -8.47
C PRO A 65 -4.64 13.79 -9.61
N ASN A 66 -3.32 13.95 -9.77
CA ASN A 66 -2.50 13.24 -10.75
C ASN A 66 -1.68 12.09 -10.14
N ALA A 67 -1.95 11.72 -8.88
CA ALA A 67 -1.27 10.61 -8.23
C ALA A 67 -1.66 9.27 -8.87
N ARG A 68 -0.70 8.35 -8.89
CA ARG A 68 -0.90 6.96 -9.33
C ARG A 68 -0.80 6.05 -8.11
N ILE A 69 -1.80 5.20 -7.90
CA ILE A 69 -1.86 4.33 -6.72
C ILE A 69 -1.40 2.93 -7.09
N ILE A 70 -0.35 2.45 -6.44
CA ILE A 70 0.06 1.04 -6.51
C ILE A 70 -0.42 0.36 -5.22
N HIS A 71 -1.33 -0.59 -5.36
CA HIS A 71 -1.86 -1.36 -4.25
C HIS A 71 -1.32 -2.79 -4.30
N VAL A 72 -0.43 -3.13 -3.37
CA VAL A 72 0.11 -4.48 -3.27
C VAL A 72 -0.73 -5.29 -2.29
N LYS A 73 -1.41 -6.33 -2.79
CA LYS A 73 -2.15 -7.31 -1.99
C LYS A 73 -1.29 -8.54 -1.76
N ARG A 74 -1.46 -9.17 -0.60
CA ARG A 74 -0.81 -10.43 -0.23
C ARG A 74 -1.82 -11.29 0.53
N HIS A 75 -1.62 -12.59 0.54
CA HIS A 75 -2.43 -13.53 1.32
C HIS A 75 -2.68 -12.97 2.74
N PRO A 76 -3.96 -12.88 3.20
CA PRO A 76 -4.31 -12.27 4.48
C PRO A 76 -3.55 -12.87 5.66
N LEU A 77 -3.51 -14.21 5.76
CA LEU A 77 -2.80 -14.90 6.82
C LEU A 77 -1.28 -14.64 6.82
N ASP A 78 -0.62 -14.63 5.67
CA ASP A 78 0.81 -14.28 5.59
C ASP A 78 1.07 -12.83 6.02
N THR A 79 0.17 -11.91 5.65
CA THR A 79 0.28 -10.50 6.01
C THR A 79 0.14 -10.31 7.51
N CYS A 80 -0.94 -10.85 8.08
CA CYS A 80 -1.22 -10.77 9.50
C CYS A 80 -0.10 -11.42 10.32
N ILE A 81 0.36 -12.63 9.98
CA ILE A 81 1.45 -13.26 10.72
C ILE A 81 2.76 -12.48 10.61
N SER A 82 3.05 -11.91 9.44
CA SER A 82 4.21 -11.04 9.29
C SER A 82 4.14 -9.83 10.23
N CYS A 83 2.96 -9.23 10.41
CA CYS A 83 2.75 -8.15 11.37
C CYS A 83 2.83 -8.65 12.81
N PHE A 84 2.27 -9.83 13.11
CA PHE A 84 2.26 -10.40 14.46
C PHE A 84 3.67 -10.66 15.01
N PHE A 85 4.56 -11.20 14.17
CA PHE A 85 5.96 -11.43 14.55
C PHE A 85 6.83 -10.18 14.51
N GLN A 86 6.36 -9.08 13.92
CA GLN A 86 7.13 -7.85 13.83
C GLN A 86 6.94 -7.02 15.10
N ARG A 87 8.03 -6.75 15.81
CA ARG A 87 8.04 -5.79 16.92
C ARG A 87 8.07 -4.37 16.38
N PHE A 88 6.90 -3.74 16.31
CA PHE A 88 6.74 -2.33 15.96
C PHE A 88 7.00 -1.43 17.17
N ARG A 89 7.57 -0.24 16.93
CA ARG A 89 7.87 0.73 17.99
C ARG A 89 6.63 1.46 18.50
N VAL A 90 5.79 1.98 17.61
CA VAL A 90 4.60 2.79 17.94
C VAL A 90 3.50 2.57 16.89
N GLY A 91 2.23 2.72 17.27
CA GLY A 91 1.10 2.88 16.34
C GLY A 91 0.52 1.60 15.73
N HIS A 92 1.03 0.42 16.13
CA HIS A 92 0.62 -0.87 15.56
C HIS A 92 0.11 -1.82 16.66
N ASN A 93 -0.59 -1.31 17.67
CA ASN A 93 -1.05 -2.12 18.81
C ASN A 93 -2.00 -3.26 18.36
N TYR A 94 -2.68 -3.08 17.22
CA TYR A 94 -3.51 -4.11 16.59
C TYR A 94 -2.73 -5.37 16.20
N SER A 95 -1.40 -5.32 16.03
CA SER A 95 -0.63 -6.45 15.53
C SER A 95 -0.31 -7.50 16.58
N TYR A 96 -0.53 -7.24 17.87
CA TYR A 96 -0.10 -8.12 18.96
C TYR A 96 -1.20 -9.05 19.50
N GLN A 97 -2.41 -8.99 18.94
CA GLN A 97 -3.49 -9.94 19.22
C GLN A 97 -4.11 -10.40 17.90
N LEU A 98 -4.20 -11.72 17.71
CA LEU A 98 -4.63 -12.33 16.44
C LEU A 98 -6.04 -11.89 16.01
N ASN A 99 -6.97 -11.77 16.96
CA ASN A 99 -8.33 -11.29 16.73
C ASN A 99 -8.36 -9.80 16.32
N TRP A 100 -7.60 -8.93 16.98
CA TRP A 100 -7.52 -7.50 16.64
C TRP A 100 -6.88 -7.31 15.27
N LEU A 101 -5.88 -8.12 14.95
CA LEU A 101 -5.19 -8.07 13.67
C LEU A 101 -6.10 -8.47 12.52
N GLY A 102 -6.91 -9.53 12.69
CA GLY A 102 -7.91 -9.90 11.68
C GLY A 102 -8.99 -8.83 11.50
N GLN A 103 -9.50 -8.24 12.59
CA GLN A 103 -10.43 -7.11 12.51
C GLN A 103 -9.84 -5.91 11.76
N TYR A 104 -8.60 -5.53 12.08
CA TYR A 104 -7.89 -4.46 11.39
C TYR A 104 -7.73 -4.75 9.89
N TYR A 105 -7.31 -5.97 9.54
CA TYR A 105 -7.16 -6.37 8.15
C TYR A 105 -8.51 -6.34 7.41
N ARG A 106 -9.61 -6.74 8.06
CA ARG A 106 -10.95 -6.65 7.48
C ARG A 106 -11.38 -5.22 7.21
N HIS A 107 -11.12 -4.30 8.15
CA HIS A 107 -11.38 -2.88 7.94
C HIS A 107 -10.54 -2.30 6.80
N TYR A 108 -9.26 -2.66 6.71
CA TYR A 108 -8.40 -2.29 5.59
C TYR A 108 -8.97 -2.82 4.25
N SER A 109 -9.34 -4.11 4.18
CA SER A 109 -9.91 -4.71 2.97
C SER A 109 -11.20 -4.02 2.55
N MET A 110 -12.15 -3.81 3.47
CA MET A 110 -13.39 -3.07 3.19
C MET A 110 -13.13 -1.65 2.71
N THR A 111 -12.11 -0.99 3.27
CA THR A 111 -11.69 0.36 2.87
C THR A 111 -11.16 0.35 1.43
N MET A 112 -10.32 -0.62 1.06
CA MET A 112 -9.84 -0.74 -0.31
C MET A 112 -10.96 -1.12 -1.29
N ASP A 113 -11.90 -1.97 -0.90
CA ASP A 113 -13.09 -2.30 -1.69
C ASP A 113 -13.94 -1.05 -1.98
N HIS A 114 -14.03 -0.14 -1.01
CA HIS A 114 -14.68 1.15 -1.20
C HIS A 114 -13.90 2.02 -2.19
N TRP A 115 -12.59 2.20 -1.99
CA TRP A 115 -11.78 3.05 -2.87
C TRP A 115 -11.75 2.59 -4.31
N ARG A 116 -11.73 1.29 -4.58
CA ARG A 116 -11.83 0.75 -5.94
C ARG A 116 -13.10 1.20 -6.68
N LYS A 117 -14.18 1.49 -5.95
CA LYS A 117 -15.47 1.90 -6.53
C LYS A 117 -15.58 3.40 -6.73
N VAL A 118 -14.90 4.21 -5.91
CA VAL A 118 -15.17 5.66 -5.83
C VAL A 118 -13.98 6.56 -6.09
N LEU A 119 -12.74 6.04 -6.02
CA LEU A 119 -11.55 6.86 -6.14
C LEU A 119 -11.33 7.25 -7.61
N PRO A 120 -11.17 8.55 -7.94
CA PRO A 120 -10.98 8.99 -9.32
C PRO A 120 -9.54 8.84 -9.82
N LEU A 121 -8.65 8.22 -9.04
CA LEU A 121 -7.24 8.04 -9.37
C LEU A 121 -7.00 6.70 -10.09
N PRO A 122 -6.04 6.64 -11.03
CA PRO A 122 -5.58 5.36 -11.56
C PRO A 122 -4.98 4.51 -10.43
N MET A 123 -5.44 3.27 -10.35
CA MET A 123 -4.98 2.28 -9.37
C MET A 123 -4.54 1.00 -10.07
N LEU A 124 -3.33 0.56 -9.79
CA LEU A 124 -2.80 -0.73 -10.19
C LEU A 124 -2.76 -1.66 -8.98
N GLU A 125 -3.51 -2.76 -9.04
CA GLU A 125 -3.45 -3.82 -8.04
C GLU A 125 -2.42 -4.88 -8.44
N VAL A 126 -1.52 -5.21 -7.52
CA VAL A 126 -0.48 -6.22 -7.71
C VAL A 126 -0.54 -7.24 -6.59
N ARG A 127 -0.63 -8.52 -6.94
CA ARG A 127 -0.50 -9.60 -5.96
C ARG A 127 0.97 -9.85 -5.69
N TYR A 128 1.35 -9.85 -4.42
CA TYR A 128 2.72 -10.08 -3.96
C TYR A 128 3.22 -11.46 -4.40
N GLU A 129 2.35 -12.47 -4.34
CA GLU A 129 2.66 -13.83 -4.75
C GLU A 129 3.09 -13.87 -6.22
N ASP A 130 2.37 -13.17 -7.10
CA ASP A 130 2.66 -13.14 -8.52
C ASP A 130 3.92 -12.29 -8.80
N LEU A 131 4.07 -11.14 -8.14
CA LEU A 131 5.27 -10.29 -8.25
C LEU A 131 6.54 -11.06 -7.86
N VAL A 132 6.49 -11.91 -6.85
CA VAL A 132 7.64 -12.70 -6.40
C VAL A 132 7.87 -13.94 -7.28
N GLN A 133 6.83 -14.44 -7.96
CA GLN A 133 6.95 -15.54 -8.91
C GLN A 133 7.50 -15.08 -10.26
N GLU A 134 7.07 -13.91 -10.74
CA GLU A 134 7.41 -13.32 -12.03
C GLU A 134 7.89 -11.86 -11.88
N PRO A 135 9.05 -11.64 -11.24
CA PRO A 135 9.50 -10.30 -10.86
C PRO A 135 9.70 -9.35 -12.04
N GLU A 136 10.15 -9.84 -13.19
CA GLU A 136 10.32 -9.00 -14.37
C GLU A 136 8.98 -8.56 -14.96
N THR A 137 8.05 -9.50 -15.18
CA THR A 137 6.72 -9.22 -15.71
C THR A 137 6.01 -8.13 -14.90
N TYR A 138 6.00 -8.28 -13.58
CA TYR A 138 5.29 -7.33 -12.72
C TYR A 138 6.08 -6.04 -12.49
N SER A 139 7.41 -6.07 -12.44
CA SER A 139 8.22 -4.84 -12.37
C SER A 139 8.04 -3.98 -13.63
N ARG A 140 8.01 -4.60 -14.82
CA ARG A 140 7.75 -3.88 -16.08
C ARG A 140 6.36 -3.22 -16.07
N LYS A 141 5.32 -3.95 -15.66
CA LYS A 141 3.96 -3.41 -15.50
C LYS A 141 3.91 -2.23 -14.53
N LEU A 142 4.64 -2.30 -13.41
CA LEU A 142 4.72 -1.22 -12.43
C LEU A 142 5.36 0.03 -13.03
N ILE A 143 6.49 -0.13 -13.73
CA ILE A 143 7.24 0.97 -14.35
C ILE A 143 6.44 1.64 -15.48
N GLU A 144 5.82 0.85 -16.33
CA GLU A 144 4.91 1.33 -17.37
C GLU A 144 3.73 2.10 -16.75
N PHE A 145 3.10 1.54 -15.71
CA PHE A 145 1.99 2.19 -15.02
C PHE A 145 2.35 3.56 -14.46
N VAL A 146 3.59 3.78 -14.00
CA VAL A 146 4.03 5.09 -13.48
C VAL A 146 4.64 6.01 -14.54
N GLU A 147 4.63 5.57 -15.81
CA GLU A 147 5.16 6.29 -16.97
C GLU A 147 6.64 6.64 -16.81
N LEU A 148 7.45 5.64 -16.42
CA LEU A 148 8.90 5.76 -16.37
C LEU A 148 9.54 4.82 -17.39
N ASP A 149 10.76 5.15 -17.82
CA ASP A 149 11.53 4.27 -18.69
C ASP A 149 12.03 3.04 -17.93
N TRP A 150 12.00 1.89 -18.60
CA TRP A 150 12.52 0.64 -18.03
C TRP A 150 14.03 0.73 -17.80
N ARG A 151 14.47 0.20 -16.67
CA ARG A 151 15.88 -0.03 -16.38
C ARG A 151 16.07 -1.38 -15.69
N ASP A 152 17.11 -2.11 -16.09
CA ASP A 152 17.36 -3.48 -15.60
C ASP A 152 17.71 -3.54 -14.10
N ASP A 153 18.14 -2.42 -13.50
CA ASP A 153 18.34 -2.32 -12.05
C ASP A 153 17.03 -2.50 -11.25
N CYS A 154 15.86 -2.38 -11.89
CA CYS A 154 14.58 -2.71 -11.26
C CYS A 154 14.49 -4.18 -10.82
N LEU A 155 15.25 -5.09 -11.44
CA LEU A 155 15.31 -6.50 -11.07
C LEU A 155 16.27 -6.79 -9.91
N ASN A 156 17.09 -5.80 -9.54
CA ASN A 156 18.10 -5.92 -8.50
C ASN A 156 17.88 -4.88 -7.38
N PRO A 157 16.70 -4.87 -6.72
CA PRO A 157 16.37 -3.87 -5.71
C PRO A 157 17.30 -3.91 -4.48
N GLN A 158 17.99 -5.03 -4.24
CA GLN A 158 18.95 -5.18 -3.16
C GLN A 158 20.22 -4.34 -3.35
N ASP A 159 20.54 -3.98 -4.60
CA ASP A 159 21.74 -3.22 -4.95
C ASP A 159 21.50 -1.70 -4.86
N ALA A 160 20.26 -1.27 -4.61
CA ALA A 160 19.91 0.13 -4.53
C ALA A 160 20.58 0.81 -3.32
N ASP A 161 21.44 1.80 -3.60
CA ASP A 161 22.10 2.63 -2.58
C ASP A 161 21.15 3.69 -2.00
N ARG A 162 20.15 3.21 -1.24
CA ARG A 162 19.21 4.06 -0.50
C ARG A 162 19.06 3.63 0.94
N SER A 163 18.85 4.62 1.81
CA SER A 163 18.51 4.36 3.21
C SER A 163 17.09 3.79 3.31
N VAL A 164 16.96 2.61 3.92
CA VAL A 164 15.66 1.96 4.16
C VAL A 164 15.33 2.03 5.65
N MET A 165 14.52 3.01 6.06
CA MET A 165 14.18 3.24 7.46
C MET A 165 12.90 2.51 7.91
N THR A 166 12.63 1.32 7.38
CA THR A 166 11.40 0.55 7.64
C THR A 166 11.65 -0.75 8.39
N ALA A 167 10.61 -1.34 8.98
CA ALA A 167 10.66 -2.66 9.64
C ALA A 167 11.27 -3.76 8.74
N SER A 168 11.01 -3.70 7.44
CA SER A 168 11.50 -4.66 6.44
C SER A 168 12.92 -4.39 5.92
N ARG A 169 13.73 -3.56 6.60
CA ARG A 169 15.07 -3.12 6.12
C ARG A 169 15.95 -4.27 5.66
N TRP A 170 16.06 -5.32 6.48
CA TRP A 170 16.89 -6.47 6.16
C TRP A 170 16.36 -7.28 4.97
N GLN A 171 15.04 -7.42 4.87
CA GLN A 171 14.38 -8.18 3.79
C GLN A 171 14.57 -7.51 2.43
N VAL A 172 14.51 -6.17 2.38
CA VAL A 172 14.68 -5.41 1.13
C VAL A 172 16.12 -5.43 0.60
N ARG A 173 17.10 -5.76 1.46
CA ARG A 173 18.51 -5.96 1.08
C ARG A 173 18.84 -7.39 0.66
N GLN A 174 17.83 -8.22 0.40
CA GLN A 174 18.02 -9.55 -0.14
C GLN A 174 17.46 -9.59 -1.57
N PRO A 175 18.01 -10.46 -2.45
CA PRO A 175 17.39 -10.73 -3.75
C PRO A 175 15.92 -11.13 -3.58
N ILE A 176 15.10 -10.91 -4.59
CA ILE A 176 13.68 -11.33 -4.55
C ILE A 176 13.60 -12.83 -4.28
N TYR A 177 12.94 -13.21 -3.19
CA TYR A 177 12.92 -14.59 -2.69
C TYR A 177 11.50 -15.08 -2.42
N LYS A 178 11.29 -16.39 -2.55
CA LYS A 178 9.97 -17.05 -2.42
C LYS A 178 9.66 -17.58 -1.00
N SER A 179 10.64 -17.54 -0.09
CA SER A 179 10.54 -18.16 1.26
C SER A 179 9.49 -17.53 2.18
N SER A 180 8.98 -16.33 1.85
CA SER A 180 7.89 -15.67 2.58
C SER A 180 6.49 -16.09 2.08
N LEU A 181 6.37 -16.82 0.98
CA LEU A 181 5.09 -17.30 0.48
C LEU A 181 4.59 -18.48 1.33
N ASN A 182 3.30 -18.46 1.69
CA ASN A 182 2.65 -19.52 2.47
C ASN A 182 3.35 -19.81 3.81
N ARG A 183 4.04 -18.83 4.39
CA ARG A 183 4.69 -18.97 5.70
C ARG A 183 3.65 -19.25 6.78
N TRP A 184 2.44 -18.72 6.62
CA TRP A 184 1.34 -18.92 7.54
C TRP A 184 0.99 -20.39 7.80
N LYS A 185 1.18 -21.27 6.81
CA LYS A 185 0.87 -22.71 6.94
C LYS A 185 1.64 -23.38 8.09
N ARG A 186 2.84 -22.90 8.40
CA ARG A 186 3.65 -23.42 9.52
C ARG A 186 3.04 -23.13 10.89
N TYR A 187 2.16 -22.13 10.96
CA TYR A 187 1.54 -21.67 12.18
C TYR A 187 0.03 -21.91 12.18
N GLU A 188 -0.52 -22.47 11.10
CA GLU A 188 -1.95 -22.71 10.90
C GLU A 188 -2.68 -23.27 12.12
N PRO A 189 -2.15 -24.26 12.87
CA PRO A 189 -2.80 -24.77 14.08
C PRO A 189 -3.02 -23.75 15.21
N TYR A 190 -2.42 -22.56 15.13
CA TYR A 190 -2.52 -21.49 16.13
C TYR A 190 -3.29 -20.27 15.63
N LEU A 191 -3.85 -20.32 14.42
CA LEU A 191 -4.43 -19.15 13.76
C LEU A 191 -5.95 -19.05 13.89
N ASP A 192 -6.62 -19.95 14.61
CA ASP A 192 -8.08 -19.93 14.72
C ASP A 192 -8.64 -18.55 15.08
N PRO A 193 -8.11 -17.81 16.08
CA PRO A 193 -8.63 -16.48 16.40
C PRO A 193 -8.45 -15.46 15.27
N LEU A 194 -7.38 -15.62 14.46
CA LEU A 194 -7.15 -14.79 13.29
C LEU A 194 -8.10 -15.17 12.14
N ILE A 195 -8.26 -16.46 11.87
CA ILE A 195 -9.14 -16.97 10.81
C ILE A 195 -10.58 -16.55 11.07
N GLU A 196 -11.06 -16.73 12.30
CA GLU A 196 -12.39 -16.31 12.73
C GLU A 196 -12.60 -14.80 12.56
N SER A 197 -11.66 -13.98 13.04
CA SER A 197 -11.76 -12.52 12.94
C SER A 197 -11.63 -11.98 11.52
N LEU A 198 -10.98 -12.71 10.61
CA LEU A 198 -11.01 -12.45 9.17
C LEU A 198 -12.36 -12.83 8.53
N GLY A 199 -13.26 -13.51 9.23
CA GLY A 199 -14.54 -13.97 8.70
C GLY A 199 -14.50 -15.39 8.12
N GLY A 200 -13.57 -16.22 8.58
CA GLY A 200 -13.45 -17.63 8.22
C GLY A 200 -12.77 -17.90 6.88
N TRP A 201 -12.57 -19.18 6.58
CA TRP A 201 -11.96 -19.67 5.34
C TRP A 201 -12.68 -19.18 4.09
N ASP A 202 -14.01 -19.15 4.10
CA ASP A 202 -14.83 -18.62 2.99
C ASP A 202 -14.47 -17.18 2.62
N TRP A 203 -14.14 -16.35 3.61
CA TRP A 203 -13.71 -15.00 3.34
C TRP A 203 -12.27 -14.96 2.80
N ILE A 204 -11.36 -15.72 3.43
CA ILE A 204 -9.94 -15.79 3.05
C ILE A 204 -9.79 -16.27 1.60
N ASP A 205 -10.49 -17.33 1.21
CA ASP A 205 -10.40 -17.92 -0.13
C ASP A 205 -10.92 -16.98 -1.21
N ARG A 206 -11.91 -16.14 -0.91
CA ARG A 206 -12.38 -15.09 -1.84
C ARG A 206 -11.30 -14.04 -2.09
N GLN A 207 -10.49 -13.70 -1.10
CA GLN A 207 -9.36 -12.78 -1.29
C GLN A 207 -8.28 -13.34 -2.20
N LEU A 208 -8.22 -14.67 -2.42
CA LEU A 208 -7.23 -15.31 -3.28
C LEU A 208 -7.67 -15.36 -4.75
N LYS A 209 -8.97 -15.21 -5.01
CA LYS A 209 -9.57 -15.24 -6.36
C LYS A 209 -9.73 -13.85 -6.99
N THR A 210 -9.42 -12.78 -6.25
CA THR A 210 -9.59 -11.38 -6.64
C THR A 210 -8.29 -10.61 -6.57
#